data_AF-A0AAN7SPX4-F1
#
_entry.id   AF-A0AAN7SPX4-F1
#
_cell.length_a   1.000
_cell.length_b   1.000
_cell.length_c   1.000
_cell.angle_alpha   90.00
_cell.angle_beta   90.00
_cell.angle_gamma   90.00
#
_symmetry.space_group_name_H-M   'P 1'
#
loop_
_entity.id
_entity.type
_entity.pdbx_description
1 polymer ?
#
loop_
_entity_poly.entity_id
_entity_poly.type
_entity_poly.pdbx_seq_one_letter_code
_entity_poly.pdbx_strand_id
1 'polypeptide(L)'
;MLTVLFYFQLLFPLIFTDMLGKVDIEAFVDGGGPSGQAGAVRWGIANGLRSFVSESMMEKMRLAGLLTCDYRTRERKKPGRAKARKKFTWKKR
;
A
#
# COMPACT_ATOMS: atom_id res chain seq x y z
N MET A 1 -13.96 13.16 -4.32
CA MET A 1 -14.14 11.71 -4.58
C MET A 1 -12.81 10.93 -4.50
N LEU A 2 -11.68 11.41 -5.06
CA LEU A 2 -10.37 10.72 -4.96
C LEU A 2 -9.74 10.71 -3.56
N THR A 3 -9.96 11.75 -2.75
CA THR A 3 -9.41 11.85 -1.38
C THR A 3 -10.02 10.84 -0.40
N VAL A 4 -11.29 10.47 -0.61
CA VAL A 4 -12.03 9.57 0.29
C VAL A 4 -11.47 8.14 0.24
N LEU A 5 -11.02 7.70 -0.94
CA LEU A 5 -10.45 6.35 -1.11
C LEU A 5 -9.12 6.18 -0.38
N PHE A 6 -8.27 7.22 -0.37
CA PHE A 6 -6.99 7.17 0.32
C PHE A 6 -7.15 7.22 1.85
N TYR A 7 -8.15 7.95 2.33
CA TYR A 7 -8.47 8.00 3.77
C TYR A 7 -8.86 6.63 4.32
N PHE A 8 -9.62 5.83 3.58
CA PHE A 8 -10.01 4.50 3.98
C PHE A 8 -8.80 3.55 4.15
N GLN A 9 -7.77 3.69 3.30
CA GLN A 9 -6.52 2.91 3.43
C GLN A 9 -5.76 3.22 4.72
N LEU A 10 -5.81 4.44 5.22
CA LEU A 10 -5.17 4.85 6.47
C LEU A 10 -5.92 4.30 7.69
N LEU A 11 -7.24 4.32 7.65
CA LEU A 11 -8.10 3.82 8.74
C LEU A 11 -8.13 2.30 8.84
N PHE A 12 -7.94 1.59 7.72
CA PHE A 12 -8.03 0.13 7.67
C PHE A 12 -7.26 -0.61 8.78
N PRO A 13 -5.95 -0.36 9.03
CA PRO A 13 -5.23 -1.03 10.10
C PRO A 13 -5.77 -0.71 11.50
N LEU A 14 -6.31 0.49 11.72
CA LEU A 14 -6.86 0.92 13.02
C LEU A 14 -8.20 0.29 13.34
N ILE A 15 -9.06 0.18 12.33
CA ILE A 15 -10.35 -0.49 12.43
C ILE A 15 -10.12 -2.00 12.61
N PHE A 16 -9.15 -2.56 11.87
CA PHE A 16 -8.86 -3.99 11.95
C PHE A 16 -8.38 -4.40 13.35
N THR A 17 -7.58 -3.57 14.03
CA THR A 17 -7.04 -3.86 15.37
C THR A 17 -7.89 -3.33 16.53
N ASP A 18 -9.06 -2.75 16.26
CA ASP A 18 -9.90 -2.07 17.27
C ASP A 18 -9.14 -0.99 18.08
N MET A 19 -8.17 -0.32 17.44
CA MET A 19 -7.33 0.73 18.04
C MET A 19 -7.72 2.14 17.57
N LEU A 20 -8.87 2.27 16.90
CA LEU A 20 -9.41 3.56 16.48
C LEU A 20 -9.59 4.49 17.69
N GLY A 21 -8.94 5.66 17.66
CA GLY A 21 -9.01 6.67 18.72
C GLY A 21 -8.17 6.36 19.97
N LYS A 22 -7.37 5.29 19.97
CA LYS A 22 -6.48 4.92 21.10
C LYS A 22 -5.02 5.31 20.88
N VAL A 23 -4.66 5.70 19.66
CA VAL A 23 -3.27 5.99 19.26
C VAL A 23 -3.22 7.29 18.46
N ASP A 24 -2.19 8.08 18.75
CA ASP A 24 -1.82 9.24 17.94
C ASP A 24 -0.79 8.83 16.89
N ILE A 25 -0.92 9.36 15.68
CA ILE A 25 -0.08 8.98 14.53
C ILE A 25 0.47 10.25 13.89
N GLU A 26 1.79 10.39 13.94
CA GLU A 26 2.54 11.35 13.15
C GLU A 26 3.38 10.60 12.12
N ALA A 27 3.25 10.98 10.84
CA ALA A 27 3.95 10.32 9.74
C ALA A 27 4.51 11.34 8.75
N PHE A 28 5.77 11.16 8.38
CA PHE A 28 6.44 11.91 7.32
C PHE A 28 6.58 11.02 6.09
N VAL A 29 6.15 11.52 4.93
CA VAL A 29 6.20 10.80 3.66
C VAL A 29 6.73 11.74 2.60
N ASP A 30 7.70 11.28 1.83
CA ASP A 30 8.30 12.05 0.74
C ASP A 30 8.34 11.23 -0.55
N GLY A 31 8.17 11.91 -1.68
CA GLY A 31 8.15 11.34 -3.02
C GLY A 31 6.88 10.55 -3.37
N GLY A 32 6.89 9.96 -4.57
CA GLY A 32 5.79 9.12 -5.07
C GLY A 32 4.55 9.92 -5.50
N GLY A 33 3.37 9.36 -5.25
CA GLY A 33 2.07 9.98 -5.51
C GLY A 33 1.06 9.60 -4.44
N PRO A 34 -0.15 10.21 -4.42
CA PRO A 34 -1.05 10.16 -3.27
C PRO A 34 -1.49 8.73 -2.89
N SER A 35 -1.73 7.87 -3.88
CA SER A 35 -2.07 6.46 -3.64
C SER A 35 -0.89 5.64 -3.08
N GLY A 36 0.32 5.91 -3.58
CA GLY A 36 1.54 5.25 -3.09
C GLY A 36 1.90 5.70 -1.67
N GLN A 37 1.72 6.99 -1.38
CA GLN A 37 1.93 7.55 -0.05
C GLN A 37 0.92 6.96 0.95
N ALA A 38 -0.36 6.89 0.61
CA ALA A 38 -1.38 6.26 1.45
C ALA A 38 -1.05 4.79 1.75
N GLY A 39 -0.57 4.04 0.74
CA GLY A 39 -0.09 2.66 0.92
C GLY A 39 1.12 2.55 1.83
N ALA A 40 2.09 3.46 1.71
CA ALA A 40 3.29 3.50 2.55
C ALA A 40 2.95 3.82 4.01
N VAL A 41 2.11 4.84 4.25
CA VAL A 41 1.65 5.20 5.60
C VAL A 41 0.86 4.06 6.22
N ARG A 42 -0.04 3.41 5.46
CA ARG A 42 -0.78 2.23 5.94
C ARG A 42 0.16 1.12 6.43
N TRP A 43 1.21 0.82 5.67
CA TRP A 43 2.20 -0.18 6.06
C TRP A 43 3.02 0.25 7.29
N GLY A 44 3.37 1.53 7.39
CA GLY A 44 4.02 2.11 8.58
C GLY A 44 3.17 2.00 9.84
N ILE A 45 1.89 2.38 9.76
CA ILE A 45 0.92 2.25 10.87
C ILE A 45 0.78 0.79 11.29
N ALA A 46 0.64 -0.14 10.33
CA ALA A 46 0.52 -1.57 10.63
C ALA A 46 1.76 -2.13 11.35
N ASN A 47 2.96 -1.70 10.98
CA ASN A 47 4.19 -2.10 11.67
C ASN A 47 4.29 -1.51 13.08
N GLY A 48 3.91 -0.24 13.27
CA GLY A 48 3.89 0.39 14.60
C GLY A 48 2.89 -0.29 15.56
N LEU A 49 1.72 -0.67 15.06
CA LEU A 49 0.69 -1.37 15.84
C LEU A 49 1.13 -2.75 16.32
N ARG A 50 2.11 -3.38 15.66
CA ARG A 50 2.60 -4.72 16.01
C ARG A 50 3.05 -4.84 17.46
N SER A 51 3.64 -3.77 18.02
CA SER A 51 4.12 -3.77 19.41
C SER A 51 3.02 -3.68 20.46
N PHE A 52 1.79 -3.29 20.08
CA PHE A 52 0.67 -3.07 21.00
C PHE A 52 -0.35 -4.23 20.97
N VAL A 53 -0.13 -5.23 20.12
CA VAL A 53 -1.14 -6.22 19.72
C VAL A 53 -0.66 -7.63 20.04
N SER A 54 -1.59 -8.53 20.39
CA SER A 54 -1.29 -9.93 20.69
C SER A 54 -0.81 -10.74 19.47
N GLU A 55 -0.12 -11.84 19.71
CA GLU A 55 0.44 -12.69 18.65
C GLU A 55 -0.61 -13.31 17.73
N SER A 56 -1.77 -13.69 18.26
CA SER A 56 -2.90 -14.18 17.46
C SER A 56 -3.44 -13.12 16.49
N MET A 57 -3.34 -11.84 16.86
CA MET A 57 -3.79 -10.75 16.02
C MET A 57 -2.72 -10.30 15.02
N MET A 58 -1.43 -10.49 15.33
CA MET A 58 -0.35 -10.36 14.34
C MET A 58 -0.53 -11.33 13.17
N GLU A 59 -0.92 -12.58 13.44
CA GLU A 59 -1.17 -13.57 12.40
C GLU A 59 -2.36 -13.17 11.52
N LYS A 60 -3.44 -12.66 12.11
CA LYS A 60 -4.58 -12.08 11.37
C LYS A 60 -4.16 -10.90 10.49
N MET A 61 -3.32 -9.99 10.99
CA MET A 61 -2.80 -8.86 10.21
C MET A 61 -1.93 -9.33 9.03
N ARG A 62 -1.13 -10.39 9.23
CA ARG A 62 -0.33 -11.00 8.17
C ARG A 62 -1.23 -11.61 7.09
N LEU A 63 -2.28 -12.34 7.47
CA LEU A 63 -3.26 -12.91 6.54
C LEU A 63 -4.05 -11.81 5.80
N ALA A 64 -4.38 -10.71 6.47
CA ALA A 64 -5.01 -9.55 5.85
C ALA A 64 -4.07 -8.74 4.92
N GLY A 65 -2.78 -9.11 4.83
CA GLY A 65 -1.80 -8.46 3.97
C GLY A 65 -1.36 -7.07 4.45
N LEU A 66 -1.59 -6.73 5.73
CA LEU A 66 -1.21 -5.44 6.32
C LEU A 66 0.30 -5.32 6.56
N LEU A 67 0.95 -6.44 6.88
CA LEU A 67 2.37 -6.50 7.19
C LEU A 67 3.26 -6.73 5.96
N THR A 68 2.65 -7.08 4.82
CA THR A 68 3.38 -7.38 3.58
C THR A 68 3.66 -6.10 2.80
N CYS A 69 4.93 -5.86 2.45
CA CYS A 69 5.31 -4.74 1.59
C CYS A 69 4.87 -5.00 0.13
N ASP A 70 4.22 -4.02 -0.49
CA ASP A 70 3.84 -4.11 -1.91
C ASP A 70 5.08 -3.87 -2.80
N TYR A 71 5.59 -4.94 -3.40
CA TYR A 71 6.76 -4.92 -4.28
C TYR A 71 6.45 -4.47 -5.72
N ARG A 72 5.18 -4.19 -6.05
CA ARG A 72 4.76 -3.81 -7.40
C ARG A 72 5.38 -2.47 -7.81
N THR A 73 6.36 -2.54 -8.69
CA THR A 73 7.05 -1.38 -9.24
C THR A 73 6.76 -1.22 -10.72
N ARG A 74 6.77 0.02 -11.21
CA ARG A 74 6.61 0.30 -12.64
C ARG A 74 7.69 -0.40 -13.45
N GLU A 75 7.28 -1.32 -14.31
CA GLU A 75 8.20 -1.96 -15.24
C GLU A 75 8.79 -0.95 -16.24
N ARG A 76 10.09 -1.11 -16.53
CA ARG A 76 10.77 -0.30 -17.53
C ARG A 76 10.28 -0.58 -18.96
N LYS A 77 10.45 0.40 -19.85
CA LYS A 77 10.27 0.21 -21.30
C LYS A 77 11.41 -0.66 -21.85
N LYS A 78 11.07 -1.58 -22.77
CA LYS A 78 12.03 -2.39 -23.53
C LYS A 78 12.24 -1.78 -24.92
N PRO A 79 13.45 -1.84 -25.51
CA PRO A 79 13.67 -1.40 -26.89
C PRO A 79 12.79 -2.23 -27.85
N GLY A 80 12.36 -1.62 -28.96
CA GLY A 80 11.43 -2.25 -29.91
C GLY A 80 10.00 -2.42 -29.40
N ARG A 81 9.63 -1.84 -28.26
CA ARG A 81 8.25 -1.84 -27.73
C ARG A 81 7.75 -0.43 -27.43
N ALA A 82 6.43 -0.23 -27.54
CA ALA A 82 5.78 1.06 -27.28
C ALA A 82 5.73 1.39 -25.77
N LYS A 83 5.43 0.39 -24.93
CA LYS A 83 5.49 0.48 -23.45
C LYS A 83 6.20 -0.77 -22.89
N ALA A 84 6.18 -0.98 -21.57
CA ALA A 84 6.80 -2.15 -20.93
C ALA A 84 6.34 -3.48 -21.56
N ARG A 85 5.02 -3.66 -21.72
CA ARG A 85 4.41 -4.86 -22.32
C ARG A 85 3.80 -4.61 -23.71
N LYS A 86 3.29 -3.40 -23.98
CA LYS A 86 2.63 -3.05 -25.25
C LYS A 86 3.63 -3.06 -26.41
N LYS A 87 3.38 -3.92 -27.41
CA LYS A 87 4.12 -3.96 -28.68
C LYS A 87 3.50 -2.96 -29.68
N PHE A 88 4.26 -2.58 -30.71
CA PHE A 88 3.69 -1.88 -31.85
C PHE A 88 2.76 -2.81 -32.63
N THR A 89 1.81 -2.23 -33.36
CA THR A 89 0.89 -2.99 -34.21
C THR A 89 1.68 -3.77 -35.26
N TRP A 90 1.48 -5.07 -35.31
CA TRP A 90 2.11 -5.93 -36.30
C TRP A 90 1.28 -5.93 -37.58
N LYS A 91 1.93 -5.73 -38.74
CA LYS A 91 1.31 -5.87 -40.07
C LYS A 91 1.85 -7.15 -40.71
N LYS A 92 0.94 -8.02 -41.15
CA LYS A 92 1.26 -9.35 -41.71
C LYS A 92 1.57 -9.36 -43.20
N ARG A 93 1.01 -8.39 -43.94
CA ARG A 93 1.04 -8.29 -45.40
C ARG A 93 2.03 -7.23 -45.82
#